data_AF-A0A523NG22-F1
#
_entry.id   AF-A0A523NG22-F1
#
_cell.length_a   1.000
_cell.length_b   1.000
_cell.length_c   1.000
_cell.angle_alpha   90.00
_cell.angle_beta   90.00
_cell.angle_gamma   90.00
#
_symmetry.space_group_name_H-M   'P 1'
#
loop_
_entity.id
_entity.type
_entity.pdbx_description
1 polymer ?
#
loop_
_entity_poly.entity_id
_entity_poly.type
_entity_poly.pdbx_seq_one_letter_code
_entity_poly.pdbx_strand_id
1 'polypeptide(L)'
;MALNRAACECRVYRLATLLTGDPSRAVGVLEAVERSQPDLRAIAAARLDRLTILCSREVTAGPLPADALPADAAGAIAGLAAQPREAWLLIRAYGLSIRETARSMDCSVTATKVHIELADRRMAAMLDGHGVAAAIEALRAYSKRLQLPEHYAVNKERRRRKGRVLTLVGLILVVVVLMAVVDWLSPG
;
A
#
# COMPACT_ATOMS: atom_id res chain seq x y z
N MET A 1 7.23 -19.23 3.65
CA MET A 1 7.51 -18.58 4.95
C MET A 1 6.43 -17.54 5.19
N ALA A 2 5.61 -17.69 6.23
CA ALA A 2 4.54 -16.73 6.52
C ALA A 2 5.17 -15.40 6.94
N LEU A 3 4.79 -14.30 6.28
CA LEU A 3 5.28 -12.97 6.65
C LEU A 3 4.72 -12.61 8.03
N ASN A 4 5.58 -12.09 8.91
CA ASN A 4 5.09 -11.49 10.16
C ASN A 4 4.29 -10.21 9.83
N ARG A 5 3.42 -9.78 10.75
CA ARG A 5 2.54 -8.63 10.51
C ARG A 5 3.32 -7.36 10.16
N ALA A 6 4.42 -7.09 10.86
CA ALA A 6 5.28 -5.94 10.61
C ALA A 6 5.88 -5.95 9.20
N ALA A 7 6.26 -7.12 8.68
CA ALA A 7 6.77 -7.28 7.32
C ALA A 7 5.69 -7.03 6.27
N CYS A 8 4.44 -7.46 6.52
CA CYS A 8 3.31 -7.10 5.65
C CYS A 8 3.08 -5.58 5.64
N GLU A 9 3.07 -4.93 6.82
CA GLU A 9 2.87 -3.49 6.95
C GLU A 9 3.99 -2.70 6.26
N CYS A 10 5.25 -3.09 6.48
CA CYS A 10 6.40 -2.51 5.78
C CYS A 10 6.32 -2.72 4.27
N ARG A 11 5.88 -3.90 3.79
CA ARG A 11 5.71 -4.14 2.36
C ARG A 11 4.66 -3.21 1.75
N VAL A 12 3.49 -3.11 2.37
CA VAL A 12 2.41 -2.21 1.92
C VAL A 12 2.90 -0.77 1.90
N TYR A 13 3.53 -0.32 2.99
CA TYR A 13 4.05 1.04 3.10
C TYR A 13 5.08 1.38 2.01
N ARG A 14 6.04 0.48 1.78
CA ARG A 14 7.05 0.65 0.74
C ARG A 14 6.43 0.73 -0.65
N LEU A 15 5.55 -0.21 -0.98
CA LEU A 15 4.90 -0.24 -2.28
C LEU A 15 4.02 0.99 -2.49
N ALA A 16 3.22 1.36 -1.48
CA ALA A 16 2.41 2.57 -1.49
C ALA A 16 3.28 3.82 -1.68
N THR A 17 4.41 3.95 -0.99
CA THR A 17 5.34 5.08 -1.16
C THR A 17 5.83 5.21 -2.60
N LEU A 18 6.17 4.08 -3.25
CA LEU A 18 6.61 4.11 -4.64
C LEU A 18 5.47 4.45 -5.61
N LEU A 19 4.24 4.07 -5.30
CA LEU A 19 3.06 4.33 -6.14
C LEU A 19 2.53 5.77 -5.99
N THR A 20 2.55 6.30 -4.78
CA THR A 20 2.05 7.65 -4.47
C THR A 20 3.10 8.74 -4.60
N GLY A 21 4.39 8.38 -4.59
CA GLY A 21 5.50 9.33 -4.58
C GLY A 21 5.75 10.00 -3.21
N ASP A 22 4.89 9.75 -2.21
CA ASP A 22 4.89 10.49 -0.95
C ASP A 22 4.77 9.51 0.25
N PRO A 23 5.82 9.38 1.08
CA PRO A 23 5.81 8.53 2.26
C PRO A 23 4.69 8.89 3.27
N SER A 24 4.26 10.15 3.32
CA SER A 24 3.17 10.58 4.22
C SER A 24 1.83 10.08 3.71
N ARG A 25 1.60 10.14 2.40
CA ARG A 25 0.37 9.59 1.76
C ARG A 25 0.33 8.07 1.85
N ALA A 26 1.49 7.41 1.79
CA ALA A 26 1.60 5.97 1.92
C ALA A 26 1.08 5.44 3.27
N VAL A 27 1.16 6.25 4.33
CA VAL A 27 0.53 5.91 5.63
C VAL A 27 -0.99 5.81 5.48
N GLY A 28 -1.62 6.76 4.78
CA GLY A 28 -3.06 6.72 4.51
C GLY A 28 -3.48 5.49 3.71
N VAL A 29 -2.68 5.10 2.70
CA VAL A 29 -2.89 3.86 1.93
C VAL A 29 -2.79 2.63 2.83
N LEU A 30 -1.75 2.54 3.68
CA LEU A 30 -1.59 1.43 4.63
C LEU A 30 -2.79 1.32 5.57
N GLU A 31 -3.29 2.44 6.09
CA GLU A 31 -4.47 2.46 6.94
C GLU A 31 -5.74 2.02 6.20
N ALA A 32 -5.89 2.39 4.93
CA ALA A 32 -6.99 1.92 4.09
C ALA A 32 -6.92 0.41 3.86
N VAL A 33 -5.74 -0.13 3.55
CA VAL A 33 -5.52 -1.58 3.37
C VAL A 33 -5.83 -2.33 4.66
N GLU A 34 -5.37 -1.86 5.83
CA GLU A 34 -5.69 -2.49 7.12
C GLU A 34 -7.19 -2.43 7.47
N ARG A 35 -7.89 -1.37 7.07
CA ARG A 35 -9.33 -1.27 7.27
C ARG A 35 -10.07 -2.30 6.42
N SER A 36 -9.65 -2.50 5.18
CA SER A 36 -10.22 -3.51 4.28
C SER A 36 -9.83 -4.94 4.66
N GLN A 37 -8.64 -5.15 5.23
CA GLN A 37 -8.14 -6.45 5.67
C GLN A 37 -7.42 -6.34 7.03
N PRO A 38 -8.13 -6.52 8.16
CA PRO A 38 -7.57 -6.33 9.51
C PRO A 38 -6.40 -7.27 9.87
N ASP A 39 -6.39 -8.48 9.30
CA ASP A 39 -5.24 -9.39 9.37
C ASP A 39 -4.59 -9.57 8.00
N LEU A 40 -3.52 -8.80 7.77
CA LEU A 40 -2.73 -8.84 6.54
C LEU A 40 -1.99 -10.17 6.34
N ARG A 41 -1.81 -10.98 7.40
CA ARG A 41 -1.14 -12.29 7.31
C ARG A 41 -2.05 -13.36 6.73
N ALA A 42 -3.37 -13.15 6.79
CA ALA A 42 -4.36 -14.09 6.33
C ALA A 42 -4.54 -14.09 4.79
N ILE A 43 -3.85 -13.20 4.08
CA ILE A 43 -3.97 -13.07 2.63
C ILE A 43 -2.64 -13.35 1.92
N ALA A 44 -2.74 -13.88 0.70
CA ALA A 44 -1.59 -14.10 -0.16
C ALA A 44 -0.92 -12.78 -0.56
N ALA A 45 0.40 -12.81 -0.79
CA ALA A 45 1.18 -11.62 -1.15
C ALA A 45 0.62 -10.87 -2.36
N ALA A 46 0.21 -11.58 -3.42
CA ALA A 46 -0.41 -10.95 -4.59
C ALA A 46 -1.72 -10.21 -4.26
N ARG A 47 -2.52 -10.74 -3.33
CA ARG A 47 -3.75 -10.06 -2.87
C ARG A 47 -3.42 -8.83 -2.02
N LEU A 48 -2.36 -8.88 -1.23
CA LEU A 48 -1.87 -7.73 -0.45
C LEU A 48 -1.38 -6.61 -1.38
N ASP A 49 -0.60 -6.95 -2.40
CA ASP A 49 -0.12 -6.01 -3.40
C ASP A 49 -1.30 -5.40 -4.19
N ARG A 50 -2.30 -6.22 -4.55
CA ARG A 50 -3.54 -5.77 -5.20
C ARG A 50 -4.30 -4.74 -4.36
N LEU A 51 -4.54 -5.02 -3.08
CA LEU A 51 -5.20 -4.06 -2.19
C LEU A 51 -4.40 -2.76 -2.09
N THR A 52 -3.07 -2.87 -2.00
CA THR A 52 -2.19 -1.70 -1.94
C THR A 52 -2.31 -0.85 -3.21
N ILE A 53 -2.32 -1.48 -4.40
CA ILE A 53 -2.51 -0.79 -5.67
C ILE A 53 -3.87 -0.10 -5.74
N LEU A 54 -4.95 -0.82 -5.41
CA LEU A 54 -6.30 -0.27 -5.44
C LEU A 54 -6.43 0.95 -4.53
N CYS A 55 -5.97 0.85 -3.29
CA CYS A 55 -5.98 1.99 -2.36
C CYS A 55 -5.04 3.13 -2.79
N SER A 56 -3.92 2.82 -3.47
CA SER A 56 -3.00 3.86 -3.98
C SER A 56 -3.59 4.64 -5.15
N ARG A 57 -4.48 4.04 -5.95
CA ARG A 57 -5.15 4.72 -7.08
C ARG A 57 -6.12 5.81 -6.63
N GLU A 58 -6.63 5.73 -5.41
CA GLU A 58 -7.48 6.76 -4.81
C GLU A 58 -6.69 8.01 -4.39
N VAL A 59 -5.36 7.93 -4.41
CA VAL A 59 -4.45 9.00 -4.03
C VAL A 59 -3.78 9.57 -5.28
N THR A 60 -3.83 10.90 -5.43
CA THR A 60 -3.08 11.59 -6.48
C THR A 60 -1.59 11.31 -6.30
N ALA A 61 -0.95 10.73 -7.31
CA ALA A 61 0.48 10.47 -7.27
C ALA A 61 1.26 11.78 -7.40
N GLY A 62 2.25 11.96 -6.54
CA GLY A 62 3.26 13.02 -6.62
C GLY A 62 4.58 12.51 -7.19
N PRO A 63 5.55 13.40 -7.41
CA PRO A 63 6.92 13.00 -7.69
C PRO A 63 7.52 12.28 -6.46
N LEU A 64 8.43 11.34 -6.71
CA LEU A 64 9.23 10.75 -5.64
C LEU A 64 10.15 11.81 -5.01
N PRO A 65 10.54 11.66 -3.73
CA PRO A 65 11.43 12.62 -3.07
C PRO A 65 12.76 12.76 -3.82
N ALA A 66 13.30 13.99 -3.89
CA ALA A 66 14.50 14.28 -4.67
C ALA A 66 15.76 13.57 -4.16
N ASP A 67 15.75 13.16 -2.89
CA ASP A 67 16.80 12.36 -2.24
C ASP A 67 16.62 10.85 -2.44
N ALA A 68 15.47 10.41 -2.96
CA ALA A 68 15.17 8.99 -3.21
C ALA A 68 15.86 8.46 -4.46
N LEU A 69 15.93 9.28 -5.51
CA LEU A 69 16.33 8.90 -6.86
C LEU A 69 17.00 10.07 -7.57
N PRO A 70 17.88 9.80 -8.56
CA PRO A 70 18.24 10.78 -9.57
C PRO A 70 16.99 11.48 -10.16
N ALA A 71 17.06 12.79 -10.36
CA ALA A 71 15.90 13.62 -10.72
C ALA A 71 15.26 13.22 -12.06
N ASP A 72 16.10 12.82 -13.03
CA ASP A 72 15.72 12.24 -14.31
C ASP A 72 14.92 10.93 -14.13
N ALA A 73 15.39 10.03 -13.27
CA ALA A 73 14.72 8.77 -12.96
C ALA A 73 13.38 8.99 -12.24
N ALA A 74 13.35 9.91 -11.26
CA ALA A 74 12.11 10.27 -10.56
C ALA A 74 11.07 10.86 -11.53
N GLY A 75 11.51 11.76 -12.42
CA GLY A 75 10.67 12.34 -13.48
C GLY A 75 10.19 11.29 -14.48
N ALA A 76 11.05 10.36 -14.88
CA ALA A 76 10.70 9.26 -15.79
C ALA A 76 9.62 8.35 -15.21
N ILE A 77 9.76 7.92 -13.95
CA ILE A 77 8.78 7.09 -13.25
C ILE A 77 7.46 7.85 -13.07
N ALA A 78 7.52 9.13 -12.70
CA ALA A 78 6.33 9.97 -12.54
C ALA A 78 5.59 10.18 -13.87
N GLY A 79 6.31 10.22 -14.99
CA GLY A 79 5.76 10.35 -16.34
C GLY A 79 5.14 9.08 -16.92
N LEU A 80 5.22 7.94 -16.22
CA LEU A 80 4.54 6.71 -16.63
C LEU A 80 3.03 6.80 -16.32
N ALA A 81 2.21 6.30 -17.25
CA ALA A 81 0.78 6.07 -16.97
C ALA A 81 0.61 5.07 -15.81
N ALA A 82 -0.53 5.14 -15.10
CA ALA A 82 -0.74 4.40 -13.85
C ALA A 82 -0.46 2.89 -13.95
N GLN A 83 -1.09 2.18 -14.89
CA GLN A 83 -0.92 0.73 -15.04
C GLN A 83 0.50 0.32 -15.52
N PRO A 84 1.10 0.96 -16.54
CA PRO A 84 2.52 0.76 -16.85
C PRO A 84 3.45 0.99 -15.67
N ARG A 85 3.23 2.05 -14.87
CA ARG A 85 4.01 2.35 -13.68
C ARG A 85 3.90 1.24 -12.63
N GLU A 86 2.68 0.78 -12.34
CA GLU A 86 2.43 -0.34 -11.42
C GLU A 86 3.18 -1.61 -11.86
N ALA A 87 3.04 -1.99 -13.14
CA ALA A 87 3.73 -3.16 -13.69
C ALA A 87 5.25 -3.02 -13.59
N TRP A 88 5.78 -1.84 -13.92
CA TRP A 88 7.21 -1.55 -13.88
C TRP A 88 7.76 -1.62 -12.46
N LEU A 89 7.09 -1.01 -11.48
CA LEU A 89 7.50 -1.08 -10.08
C LEU A 89 7.48 -2.51 -9.54
N LEU A 90 6.41 -3.27 -9.81
CA LEU A 90 6.30 -4.66 -9.33
C LEU A 90 7.37 -5.57 -9.93
N ILE A 91 7.62 -5.46 -11.24
CA ILE A 91 8.58 -6.34 -11.93
C ILE A 91 10.02 -5.87 -11.68
N ARG A 92 10.32 -4.58 -11.89
CA ARG A 92 11.69 -4.06 -11.85
C ARG A 92 12.15 -3.79 -10.43
N ALA A 93 11.35 -3.11 -9.62
CA ALA A 93 11.74 -2.74 -8.25
C ALA A 93 11.55 -3.92 -7.28
N TYR A 94 10.42 -4.63 -7.37
CA TYR A 94 10.09 -5.73 -6.46
C TYR A 94 10.50 -7.12 -6.97
N GLY A 95 10.94 -7.24 -8.22
CA GLY A 95 11.43 -8.51 -8.77
C GLY A 95 10.35 -9.56 -8.97
N LEU A 96 9.08 -9.17 -9.07
CA LEU A 96 7.99 -10.12 -9.27
C LEU A 96 8.01 -10.69 -10.69
N SER A 97 7.61 -11.96 -10.81
CA SER A 97 7.36 -12.55 -12.13
C SER A 97 6.12 -11.94 -12.79
N ILE A 98 6.03 -12.01 -14.12
CA ILE A 98 4.88 -11.49 -14.88
C ILE A 98 3.54 -12.07 -14.37
N ARG A 99 3.52 -13.36 -13.99
CA ARG A 99 2.29 -14.00 -13.47
C ARG A 99 1.90 -13.48 -12.08
N GLU A 100 2.86 -13.19 -11.22
CA GLU A 100 2.60 -12.59 -9.91
C GLU A 100 2.14 -11.15 -10.05
N THR A 101 2.76 -10.38 -10.94
CA THR A 101 2.35 -9.02 -11.28
C THR A 101 0.93 -8.99 -11.83
N ALA A 102 0.59 -9.88 -12.76
CA ALA A 102 -0.77 -9.99 -13.32
C ALA A 102 -1.83 -10.24 -12.23
N ARG A 103 -1.54 -11.16 -11.30
CA ARG A 103 -2.43 -11.41 -10.14
C ARG A 103 -2.53 -10.21 -9.21
N SER A 104 -1.43 -9.49 -9.00
CA SER A 104 -1.38 -8.30 -8.14
C SER A 104 -2.10 -7.11 -8.76
N MET A 105 -2.05 -6.96 -10.08
CA MET A 105 -2.73 -5.88 -10.81
C MET A 105 -4.19 -6.21 -11.15
N ASP A 106 -4.64 -7.44 -10.90
CA ASP A 106 -5.94 -7.97 -11.33
C ASP A 106 -6.17 -7.88 -12.85
N CYS A 107 -5.15 -8.28 -13.62
CA CYS A 107 -5.24 -8.28 -15.08
C CYS A 107 -4.66 -9.56 -15.68
N SER A 108 -4.81 -9.73 -16.99
CA SER A 108 -4.26 -10.88 -17.69
C SER A 108 -2.73 -10.78 -17.81
N VAL A 109 -2.07 -11.94 -17.98
CA VAL A 109 -0.63 -12.01 -18.27
C VAL A 109 -0.29 -11.22 -19.54
N THR A 110 -1.15 -11.26 -20.55
CA THR A 110 -0.98 -10.50 -21.80
C THR A 110 -1.06 -9.00 -21.55
N ALA A 111 -2.05 -8.53 -20.80
CA ALA A 111 -2.15 -7.11 -20.43
C ALA A 111 -0.92 -6.65 -19.64
N THR A 112 -0.45 -7.47 -18.69
CA THR A 112 0.77 -7.18 -17.92
C THR A 112 1.99 -7.04 -18.81
N LYS A 113 2.17 -7.92 -19.82
CA LYS A 113 3.26 -7.83 -20.80
C LYS A 113 3.21 -6.51 -21.58
N VAL A 114 2.03 -6.12 -22.06
CA VAL A 114 1.85 -4.86 -22.76
C VAL A 114 2.21 -3.67 -21.85
N HIS A 115 1.76 -3.68 -20.59
CA HIS A 115 2.07 -2.60 -19.65
C HIS A 115 3.56 -2.48 -19.35
N ILE A 116 4.29 -3.59 -19.14
CA ILE A 116 5.73 -3.54 -18.90
C ILE A 116 6.51 -3.12 -20.15
N GLU A 117 6.11 -3.57 -21.34
CA GLU A 117 6.74 -3.15 -22.61
C GLU A 117 6.54 -1.65 -22.88
N LEU A 118 5.35 -1.11 -22.57
CA LEU A 118 5.09 0.33 -22.65
C LEU A 118 5.94 1.11 -21.65
N ALA A 119 6.03 0.63 -20.41
CA ALA A 119 6.85 1.26 -19.39
C ALA A 119 8.34 1.23 -19.75
N ASP A 120 8.88 0.09 -20.15
CA ASP A 120 10.29 -0.05 -20.52
C ASP A 120 10.66 0.84 -21.71
N ARG A 121 9.81 0.91 -22.75
CA ARG A 121 10.02 1.83 -23.89
C ARG A 121 10.02 3.29 -23.44
N ARG A 122 9.08 3.67 -22.57
CA ARG A 122 9.01 5.05 -22.06
C ARG A 122 10.21 5.39 -21.18
N MET A 123 10.62 4.48 -20.30
CA MET A 123 11.80 4.65 -19.47
C MET A 123 13.08 4.77 -20.32
N ALA A 124 13.25 3.93 -21.35
CA ALA A 124 14.39 4.01 -22.26
C ALA A 124 14.39 5.24 -23.17
N ALA A 125 13.23 5.85 -23.41
CA ALA A 125 13.14 7.12 -24.15
C ALA A 125 13.41 8.34 -23.26
N MET A 126 13.14 8.24 -21.96
CA MET A 126 13.35 9.33 -21.00
C MET A 126 14.73 9.28 -20.33
N LEU A 127 15.32 8.08 -20.25
CA LEU A 127 16.63 7.81 -19.69
C LEU A 127 17.47 7.18 -20.79
N ASP A 128 18.67 7.69 -21.03
CA ASP A 128 19.66 6.98 -21.86
C ASP A 128 19.80 5.55 -21.30
N GLY A 129 19.86 4.51 -22.14
CA GLY A 129 19.63 3.11 -21.71
C GLY A 129 20.40 2.62 -20.45
N HIS A 130 21.55 3.21 -20.14
CA HIS A 130 22.31 2.98 -18.91
C HIS A 130 21.63 3.51 -17.63
N GLY A 131 20.87 4.60 -17.75
CA GLY A 131 20.10 5.22 -16.67
C GLY A 131 18.95 4.36 -16.15
N VAL A 132 18.39 3.46 -16.98
CA VAL A 132 17.30 2.56 -16.54
C VAL A 132 17.80 1.58 -15.48
N ALA A 133 18.97 0.97 -15.67
CA ALA A 133 19.55 0.04 -14.69
C ALA A 133 19.89 0.75 -13.38
N ALA A 134 20.50 1.93 -13.46
CA ALA A 134 20.80 2.76 -12.30
C ALA A 134 19.53 3.19 -11.54
N ALA A 135 18.46 3.55 -12.27
CA ALA A 135 17.17 3.90 -11.68
C ALA A 135 16.56 2.72 -10.90
N ILE A 136 16.63 1.51 -11.45
CA ILE A 136 16.12 0.30 -10.79
C ILE A 136 16.88 0.03 -9.49
N GLU A 137 18.21 0.11 -9.51
CA GLU A 137 19.03 -0.12 -8.32
C GLU A 137 18.83 0.97 -7.27
N ALA A 138 18.76 2.24 -7.67
CA ALA A 138 18.45 3.35 -6.78
C ALA A 138 17.08 3.16 -6.11
N LEU A 139 16.06 2.76 -6.89
CA LEU A 139 14.71 2.52 -6.38
C LEU A 139 14.65 1.34 -5.41
N ARG A 140 15.37 0.26 -5.69
CA ARG A 140 15.52 -0.89 -4.77
C ARG A 140 16.21 -0.48 -3.48
N ALA A 141 17.27 0.31 -3.57
CA ALA A 141 17.99 0.82 -2.41
C ALA A 141 17.09 1.74 -1.56
N TYR A 142 16.37 2.66 -2.19
CA TYR A 142 15.41 3.54 -1.53
C TYR A 142 14.30 2.75 -0.82
N SER A 143 13.66 1.81 -1.53
CA SER A 143 12.61 0.95 -0.96
C SER A 143 13.09 0.16 0.27
N LYS A 144 14.34 -0.32 0.28
CA LYS A 144 14.91 -1.02 1.44
C LYS A 144 15.13 -0.11 2.65
N ARG A 145 15.45 1.18 2.42
CA ARG A 145 15.67 2.18 3.48
C ARG A 145 14.36 2.69 4.08
N LEU A 146 13.26 2.64 3.33
CA LEU A 146 11.94 2.99 3.84
C LEU A 146 11.56 2.10 5.02
N GLN A 147 11.30 2.76 6.15
CA GLN A 147 10.80 2.17 7.37
C GLN A 147 9.45 2.80 7.72
N LEU A 148 8.62 2.03 8.43
CA LEU A 148 7.36 2.54 8.93
C LEU A 148 7.63 3.74 9.86
N PRO A 149 6.97 4.89 9.67
CA PRO A 149 7.18 6.03 10.55
C PRO A 149 6.75 5.71 11.99
N GLU A 150 7.51 6.17 12.99
CA GLU A 150 7.19 5.92 14.41
C GLU A 150 5.80 6.41 14.80
N HIS A 151 5.38 7.57 14.25
CA HIS A 151 4.06 8.15 14.51
C HIS A 151 2.91 7.22 14.06
N TYR A 152 3.13 6.34 13.08
CA TYR A 152 2.11 5.37 12.67
C TYR A 152 1.84 4.35 13.78
N ALA A 153 2.88 3.83 14.45
CA ALA A 153 2.73 2.89 15.56
C ALA A 153 1.97 3.54 16.73
N VAL A 154 2.32 4.78 17.08
CA VAL A 154 1.66 5.56 18.14
C VAL A 154 0.19 5.82 17.80
N ASN A 155 -0.10 6.27 16.58
CA ASN A 155 -1.46 6.56 16.13
C ASN A 155 -2.32 5.29 16.08
N LYS A 156 -1.75 4.17 15.65
CA LYS A 156 -2.41 2.86 15.61
C LYS A 156 -2.79 2.40 17.01
N GLU A 157 -1.91 2.52 17.98
CA GLU A 157 -2.20 2.15 19.36
C GLU A 157 -3.30 3.05 19.95
N ARG A 158 -3.25 4.36 19.68
CA ARG A 158 -4.28 5.31 20.09
C ARG A 158 -5.64 4.97 19.49
N ARG A 159 -5.70 4.59 18.21
CA ARG A 159 -6.95 4.17 17.54
C ARG A 159 -7.51 2.89 18.15
N ARG A 160 -6.66 1.89 18.44
CA ARG A 160 -7.10 0.65 19.12
C ARG A 160 -7.69 0.93 20.50
N ARG A 161 -7.07 1.83 21.28
CA ARG A 161 -7.59 2.25 22.59
C ARG A 161 -8.95 2.93 22.44
N LYS A 162 -9.08 3.90 21.53
CA LYS A 162 -10.37 4.58 21.26
C LYS A 162 -11.46 3.60 20.81
N GLY A 163 -11.14 2.67 19.92
CA GLY A 163 -12.08 1.63 19.46
C GLY A 163 -12.59 0.77 20.62
N ARG A 164 -11.68 0.28 21.48
CA ARG A 164 -12.07 -0.50 22.68
C ARG A 164 -12.95 0.29 23.64
N VAL A 165 -12.62 1.56 23.89
CA VAL A 165 -13.42 2.44 24.74
C VAL A 165 -14.81 2.65 24.15
N LEU A 166 -14.92 2.94 22.85
CA LEU A 166 -16.21 3.09 22.18
C LEU A 166 -17.05 1.81 22.22
N THR A 167 -16.44 0.64 22.00
CA THR A 167 -17.13 -0.64 22.11
C THR A 167 -17.64 -0.89 23.53
N LEU A 168 -16.83 -0.58 24.55
CA LEU A 168 -17.21 -0.76 25.95
C LEU A 168 -18.33 0.20 26.37
N VAL A 169 -18.25 1.47 25.97
CA VAL A 169 -19.33 2.45 26.20
C VAL A 169 -20.62 2.01 25.50
N GLY A 170 -20.55 1.54 24.26
CA GLY A 170 -21.70 1.02 23.54
C GLY A 170 -22.33 -0.20 24.24
N LEU A 171 -21.51 -1.12 24.75
CA LEU A 171 -21.98 -2.29 25.49
C LEU A 171 -22.70 -1.90 26.79
N ILE A 172 -22.14 -0.95 27.56
CA ILE A 172 -22.79 -0.42 28.77
C ILE A 172 -24.14 0.19 28.44
N LEU A 173 -24.23 1.00 27.38
CA LEU A 173 -25.48 1.60 26.92
C LEU A 173 -26.53 0.54 26.57
N VAL A 174 -26.14 -0.53 25.88
CA VAL A 174 -27.04 -1.65 25.54
C VAL A 174 -27.55 -2.34 26.81
N VAL A 175 -26.69 -2.60 27.79
CA VAL A 175 -27.09 -3.21 29.07
C VAL A 175 -28.06 -2.32 29.84
N VAL A 176 -27.81 -1.01 29.91
CA VAL A 176 -28.69 -0.05 30.57
C VAL A 176 -30.07 0.00 29.91
N VAL A 177 -30.12 0.02 28.58
CA VAL A 177 -31.37 -0.01 27.82
C VAL A 177 -32.14 -1.31 28.07
N LEU A 178 -31.45 -2.46 28.08
CA LEU A 178 -32.07 -3.75 28.39
C LEU A 178 -32.67 -3.79 29.80
N MET A 179 -31.95 -3.28 30.79
CA MET A 179 -32.45 -3.18 32.17
C MET A 179 -33.72 -2.34 32.24
N ALA A 180 -33.72 -1.16 31.60
CA ALA A 180 -34.90 -0.29 31.57
C ALA A 180 -36.11 -0.93 30.88
N VAL A 181 -35.89 -1.73 29.82
CA VAL A 181 -36.94 -2.47 29.14
C VAL A 181 -37.49 -3.60 30.02
N VAL A 182 -36.64 -4.31 30.74
CA VAL A 182 -37.07 -5.37 31.68
C VAL A 182 -37.90 -4.81 32.82
N ASP A 183 -37.49 -3.66 33.37
CA ASP A 183 -38.25 -2.94 34.41
C ASP A 183 -39.62 -2.48 33.88
N TRP A 184 -39.68 -1.98 32.65
CA TRP A 184 -40.95 -1.57 32.02
C TRP A 184 -41.90 -2.75 31.74
N LEU A 185 -41.35 -3.93 31.40
CA LEU A 185 -42.11 -5.14 31.11
C LEU A 185 -42.47 -5.96 32.35
N SER A 186 -41.99 -5.59 33.54
CA SER A 186 -42.38 -6.19 34.82
C SER A 186 -43.35 -5.27 35.56
N PRO A 187 -44.60 -5.07 35.10
CA PRO A 187 -45.58 -4.37 35.90
C PRO A 187 -45.86 -5.24 37.15
N GLY A 188 -45.54 -4.67 38.31
CA GLY A 188 -45.96 -5.23 39.60
C GLY A 188 -47.46 -5.20 39.78
#